data_AF-A0A0P9QTX0-F1
#
_entry.id   AF-A0A0P9QTX0-F1
#
_cell.length_a   1.000
_cell.length_b   1.000
_cell.length_c   1.000
_cell.angle_alpha   90.00
_cell.angle_beta   90.00
_cell.angle_gamma   90.00
#
_symmetry.space_group_name_H-M   'P 1'
#
loop_
_entity.id
_entity.type
_entity.pdbx_description
1 polymer ?
#
loop_
_entity_poly.entity_id
_entity_poly.type
_entity_poly.pdbx_seq_one_letter_code
_entity_poly.pdbx_strand_id
1 'polypeptide(L)'
;MPAQQMEQGYLTGEQIIHSIKEMITASGINTNAFYKTFRQAPLPKATLKKVFQQYFYYIRTFPQILAGTSHRTDSEVIRMKLARTVVSELGDGVGEAHFIMFERVLAGVGITLDDWKKVEYIPEASELVDGLRRIFLEGSTEHAIGAHYVIEEFGFPMIANLYEGFRLYSGWKHEDFTYFYLQCWLKPIMCNGSVMRSWRPPGTLTTATISWRALPMC
;
A
#
# COMPACT_ATOMS: atom_id res chain seq x y z
N MET A 1 50.08 -24.71 7.76
CA MET A 1 49.03 -25.14 6.82
C MET A 1 47.85 -24.19 6.97
N PRO A 2 47.56 -23.31 6.01
CA PRO A 2 46.42 -22.40 6.09
C PRO A 2 45.22 -23.09 5.45
N ALA A 3 44.39 -23.73 6.27
CA ALA A 3 43.11 -24.27 5.85
C ALA A 3 42.05 -23.86 6.89
N GLN A 4 41.93 -22.55 7.10
CA GLN A 4 40.80 -21.92 7.80
C GLN A 4 40.45 -20.63 7.07
N GLN A 5 40.00 -20.78 5.82
CA GLN A 5 39.23 -19.77 5.11
C GLN A 5 37.96 -20.48 4.63
N MET A 6 36.91 -20.44 5.45
CA MET A 6 35.49 -20.48 5.07
C MET A 6 34.66 -20.37 6.36
N GLU A 7 34.49 -19.16 6.91
CA GLU A 7 33.49 -18.90 7.97
C GLU A 7 32.50 -17.81 7.51
N GLN A 8 31.38 -18.30 6.96
CA GLN A 8 30.00 -17.80 7.05
C GLN A 8 29.71 -16.34 6.67
N GLY A 9 29.62 -16.09 5.35
CA GLY A 9 29.12 -14.83 4.78
C GLY A 9 27.60 -14.82 4.56
N TYR A 10 26.80 -14.88 5.63
CA TYR A 10 25.35 -14.65 5.56
C TYR A 10 24.98 -13.36 6.28
N LEU A 11 24.10 -12.54 5.69
CA LEU A 11 23.56 -11.36 6.34
C LEU A 11 22.61 -11.77 7.46
N THR A 12 22.64 -11.04 8.59
CA THR A 12 21.62 -11.14 9.61
C THR A 12 20.28 -10.58 9.10
N GLY A 13 19.17 -10.94 9.74
CA GLY A 13 17.85 -10.39 9.38
C GLY A 13 17.81 -8.86 9.44
N GLU A 14 18.50 -8.25 10.42
CA GLU A 14 18.62 -6.79 10.53
C GLU A 14 19.40 -6.20 9.35
N GLN A 15 20.50 -6.83 8.94
CA GLN A 15 21.29 -6.38 7.79
C GLN A 15 20.50 -6.47 6.48
N ILE A 16 19.69 -7.51 6.30
CA ILE A 16 18.79 -7.65 5.15
C ILE A 16 17.76 -6.52 5.14
N ILE A 17 17.08 -6.28 6.27
CA ILE A 17 16.09 -5.21 6.39
C ILE A 17 16.72 -3.84 6.12
N HIS A 18 17.91 -3.59 6.66
CA HIS A 18 18.65 -2.36 6.42
C HIS A 18 18.94 -2.17 4.93
N SER A 19 19.48 -3.19 4.27
CA SER A 19 19.77 -3.17 2.83
C SER A 19 18.51 -2.92 1.99
N ILE A 20 17.37 -3.53 2.35
CA ILE A 20 16.09 -3.27 1.66
C ILE A 20 15.69 -1.81 1.81
N LYS A 21 15.79 -1.23 3.02
CA LYS A 21 15.45 0.18 3.25
C LYS A 21 16.35 1.12 2.46
N GLU A 22 17.65 0.84 2.38
CA GLU A 22 18.59 1.62 1.56
C GLU A 22 18.21 1.56 0.08
N MET A 23 17.83 0.38 -0.44
CA MET A 23 17.35 0.25 -1.82
C MET A 23 16.07 1.04 -2.08
N ILE A 24 15.11 1.03 -1.14
CA ILE A 24 13.89 1.83 -1.24
C ILE A 24 14.24 3.33 -1.28
N THR A 25 15.11 3.80 -0.38
CA THR A 25 15.55 5.20 -0.36
C THR A 25 16.27 5.59 -1.65
N ALA A 26 17.21 4.76 -2.13
CA ALA A 26 17.97 5.00 -3.34
C ALA A 26 17.09 5.02 -4.61
N SER A 27 15.99 4.26 -4.63
CA SER A 27 15.05 4.24 -5.77
C SER A 27 14.37 5.59 -6.02
N GLY A 28 14.27 6.46 -5.01
CA GLY A 28 13.55 7.74 -5.12
C GLY A 28 12.05 7.60 -5.38
N ILE A 29 11.46 6.42 -5.17
CA ILE A 29 10.06 6.11 -5.52
C ILE A 29 9.06 7.12 -4.93
N ASN A 30 9.32 7.60 -3.71
CA ASN A 30 8.45 8.52 -2.97
C ASN A 30 8.74 10.02 -3.24
N THR A 31 9.76 10.35 -4.03
CA THR A 31 10.16 11.73 -4.35
C THR A 31 10.10 12.02 -5.85
N ASN A 32 9.41 11.17 -6.61
CA ASN A 32 9.26 11.29 -8.06
C ASN A 32 8.60 12.63 -8.47
N ALA A 33 8.76 12.98 -9.75
CA ALA A 33 8.25 14.22 -10.30
C ALA A 33 6.72 14.33 -10.21
N PHE A 34 6.01 13.19 -10.35
CA PHE A 34 4.54 13.16 -10.26
C PHE A 34 4.04 13.69 -8.90
N TYR A 35 4.57 13.23 -7.77
CA TYR A 35 4.15 13.71 -6.45
C TYR A 35 4.52 15.18 -6.21
N LYS A 36 5.61 15.66 -6.80
CA LYS A 36 5.97 17.09 -6.72
C LYS A 36 4.92 17.95 -7.44
N THR A 37 4.55 17.58 -8.66
CA THR A 37 3.53 18.30 -9.43
C THR A 37 2.15 18.18 -8.77
N PHE A 38 1.75 16.98 -8.36
CA PHE A 38 0.40 16.73 -7.83
C PHE A 38 0.12 17.46 -6.51
N ARG A 39 1.14 17.71 -5.70
CA ARG A 39 1.03 18.46 -4.43
C ARG A 39 1.09 19.98 -4.60
N GLN A 40 1.47 20.48 -5.77
CA GLN A 40 1.58 21.92 -6.03
C GLN A 40 0.27 22.52 -6.52
N ALA A 41 -0.45 21.79 -7.38
CA ALA A 41 -1.71 22.25 -7.94
C ALA A 41 -2.63 21.07 -8.31
N PRO A 42 -3.97 21.25 -8.28
CA PRO A 42 -4.91 20.28 -8.82
C PRO A 42 -4.59 19.98 -10.29
N LEU A 43 -4.50 18.70 -10.64
CA LEU A 43 -4.44 18.26 -12.02
C LEU A 43 -5.82 18.43 -12.69
N PRO A 44 -5.88 18.61 -14.01
CA PRO A 44 -7.14 18.53 -14.74
C PRO A 44 -7.84 17.18 -14.46
N LYS A 45 -9.16 17.19 -14.22
CA LYS A 45 -9.93 15.98 -13.89
C LYS A 45 -9.72 14.84 -14.90
N ALA A 46 -9.59 15.16 -16.19
CA ALA A 46 -9.30 14.18 -17.23
C ALA A 46 -7.93 13.51 -17.03
N THR A 47 -6.90 14.28 -16.70
CA THR A 47 -5.56 13.76 -16.37
C THR A 47 -5.60 12.93 -15.08
N LEU A 48 -6.31 13.42 -14.07
CA LEU A 48 -6.47 12.74 -12.79
C LEU A 48 -7.13 11.37 -12.97
N LYS A 49 -8.23 11.31 -13.76
CA LYS A 49 -8.89 10.06 -14.13
C LYS A 49 -7.92 9.11 -14.82
N LYS A 50 -7.18 9.57 -15.84
CA LYS A 50 -6.23 8.74 -16.59
C LYS A 50 -5.19 8.11 -15.67
N VAL A 51 -4.54 8.91 -14.82
CA VAL A 51 -3.49 8.42 -13.91
C VAL A 51 -4.06 7.41 -12.92
N PHE A 52 -5.17 7.76 -12.25
CA PHE A 52 -5.71 6.89 -11.21
C PHE A 52 -6.46 5.68 -11.73
N GLN A 53 -6.88 5.67 -13.01
CA GLN A 53 -7.33 4.45 -13.66
C GLN A 53 -6.18 3.41 -13.74
N GLN A 54 -4.95 3.84 -14.03
CA GLN A 54 -3.78 2.95 -14.06
C GLN A 54 -3.45 2.45 -12.66
N TYR A 55 -3.43 3.33 -11.66
CA TYR A 55 -3.18 2.95 -10.27
C TYR A 55 -4.27 2.01 -9.71
N PHE A 56 -5.52 2.18 -10.13
CA PHE A 56 -6.62 1.32 -9.71
C PHE A 56 -6.43 -0.14 -10.14
N TYR A 57 -5.74 -0.39 -11.26
CA TYR A 57 -5.41 -1.75 -11.68
C TYR A 57 -4.61 -2.52 -10.63
N TYR A 58 -3.60 -1.85 -10.05
CA TYR A 58 -2.80 -2.40 -8.96
C TYR A 58 -3.66 -2.68 -7.73
N ILE A 59 -4.40 -1.68 -7.23
CA ILE A 59 -5.23 -1.85 -6.02
C ILE A 59 -6.24 -3.00 -6.19
N ARG A 60 -6.81 -3.14 -7.39
CA ARG A 60 -7.84 -4.14 -7.66
C ARG A 60 -7.31 -5.56 -7.76
N THR A 61 -6.07 -5.72 -8.21
CA THR A 61 -5.42 -7.02 -8.45
C THR A 61 -4.56 -7.49 -7.29
N PHE A 62 -3.98 -6.58 -6.51
CA PHE A 62 -3.06 -6.90 -5.43
C PHE A 62 -3.59 -7.93 -4.42
N PRO A 63 -4.84 -7.84 -3.91
CA PRO A 63 -5.35 -8.81 -2.94
C PRO A 63 -5.45 -10.23 -3.52
N GLN A 64 -5.77 -10.34 -4.82
CA GLN A 64 -5.85 -11.63 -5.52
C GLN A 64 -4.45 -12.24 -5.72
N ILE A 65 -3.49 -11.39 -6.08
CA ILE A 65 -2.09 -11.80 -6.29
C ILE A 65 -1.46 -12.25 -4.97
N LEU A 66 -1.65 -11.49 -3.89
CA LEU A 66 -1.13 -11.80 -2.56
C LEU A 66 -1.68 -13.12 -2.01
N ALA A 67 -2.97 -13.40 -2.24
CA ALA A 67 -3.60 -14.65 -1.80
C ALA A 67 -2.94 -15.91 -2.40
N GLY A 68 -2.35 -15.80 -3.59
CA GLY A 68 -1.68 -16.93 -4.24
C GLY A 68 -0.38 -17.37 -3.53
N THR A 69 0.26 -16.51 -2.74
CA THR A 69 1.46 -16.90 -1.98
C THR A 69 1.15 -17.88 -0.84
N SER A 70 -0.05 -17.80 -0.27
CA SER A 70 -0.41 -18.57 0.94
C SER A 70 -0.34 -20.09 0.71
N HIS A 71 -0.81 -20.60 -0.44
CA HIS A 71 -0.89 -22.04 -0.66
C HIS A 71 0.48 -22.74 -0.77
N ARG A 72 1.53 -21.98 -1.11
CA ARG A 72 2.90 -22.46 -1.36
C ARG A 72 3.86 -22.11 -0.22
N THR A 73 3.33 -21.56 0.87
CA THR A 73 4.09 -21.16 2.05
C THR A 73 3.95 -22.24 3.11
N ASP A 74 5.03 -22.92 3.52
CA ASP A 74 4.94 -24.02 4.49
C ASP A 74 4.65 -23.57 5.93
N SER A 75 5.11 -22.38 6.31
CA SER A 75 4.92 -21.84 7.66
C SER A 75 3.49 -21.36 7.88
N GLU A 76 2.79 -22.02 8.81
CA GLU A 76 1.42 -21.64 9.21
C GLU A 76 1.33 -20.19 9.72
N VAL A 77 2.36 -19.73 10.43
CA VAL A 77 2.40 -18.36 10.95
C VAL A 77 2.42 -17.36 9.80
N ILE A 78 3.19 -17.65 8.74
CA ILE A 78 3.25 -16.79 7.55
C ILE A 78 1.94 -16.87 6.77
N ARG A 79 1.37 -18.07 6.57
CA ARG A 79 0.06 -18.24 5.92
C ARG A 79 -1.05 -17.45 6.62
N MET A 80 -1.09 -17.54 7.96
CA MET A 80 -2.05 -16.79 8.77
C MET A 80 -1.88 -15.27 8.57
N LYS A 81 -0.64 -14.75 8.57
CA LYS A 81 -0.38 -13.33 8.35
C LYS A 81 -0.80 -12.87 6.95
N LEU A 82 -0.45 -13.63 5.91
CA LEU A 82 -0.87 -13.35 4.53
C LEU A 82 -2.40 -13.34 4.41
N ALA A 83 -3.09 -14.33 4.99
CA ALA A 83 -4.55 -14.41 4.96
C ALA A 83 -5.20 -13.20 5.67
N ARG A 84 -4.67 -12.77 6.82
CA ARG A 84 -5.13 -11.56 7.52
C ARG A 84 -4.96 -10.31 6.65
N THR A 85 -3.82 -10.16 5.98
CA THR A 85 -3.61 -9.04 5.07
C THR A 85 -4.64 -9.03 3.95
N VAL A 86 -4.87 -10.18 3.29
CA VAL A 86 -5.87 -10.28 2.22
C VAL A 86 -7.28 -9.93 2.72
N VAL A 87 -7.67 -10.43 3.90
CA VAL A 87 -8.95 -10.11 4.51
C VAL A 87 -9.07 -8.61 4.81
N SER A 88 -8.01 -7.99 5.33
CA SER A 88 -7.96 -6.55 5.58
C SER A 88 -8.11 -5.72 4.30
N GLU A 89 -7.40 -6.08 3.23
CA GLU A 89 -7.54 -5.41 1.92
C GLU A 89 -8.96 -5.49 1.35
N LEU A 90 -9.70 -6.54 1.70
CA LEU A 90 -11.08 -6.78 1.30
C LEU A 90 -12.12 -6.24 2.29
N GLY A 91 -11.70 -5.46 3.29
CA GLY A 91 -12.59 -4.77 4.23
C GLY A 91 -12.94 -5.59 5.48
N ASP A 92 -12.09 -6.52 5.92
CA ASP A 92 -12.27 -7.32 7.14
C ASP A 92 -13.59 -8.11 7.22
N GLY A 93 -14.26 -8.32 6.07
CA GLY A 93 -15.53 -9.03 5.95
C GLY A 93 -16.77 -8.23 6.38
N VAL A 94 -16.62 -7.02 6.94
CA VAL A 94 -17.73 -6.16 7.40
C VAL A 94 -17.67 -4.74 6.84
N GLY A 95 -16.47 -4.27 6.53
CA GLY A 95 -16.20 -2.96 5.97
C GLY A 95 -16.11 -2.97 4.45
N GLU A 96 -15.76 -1.80 3.89
CA GLU A 96 -15.53 -1.65 2.46
C GLU A 96 -14.12 -2.13 2.10
N ALA A 97 -13.99 -2.81 0.96
CA ALA A 97 -12.68 -3.13 0.42
C ALA A 97 -11.91 -1.86 0.05
N HIS A 98 -10.58 -1.90 0.13
CA HIS A 98 -9.74 -0.73 -0.11
C HIS A 98 -9.95 -0.12 -1.51
N PHE A 99 -10.21 -0.95 -2.53
CA PHE A 99 -10.50 -0.44 -3.87
C PHE A 99 -11.80 0.38 -3.93
N ILE A 100 -12.84 -0.03 -3.18
CA ILE A 100 -14.11 0.71 -3.09
C ILE A 100 -13.89 2.04 -2.37
N MET A 101 -13.15 2.03 -1.27
CA MET A 101 -12.79 3.27 -0.56
C MET A 101 -12.02 4.23 -1.47
N PHE A 102 -11.13 3.71 -2.32
CA PHE A 102 -10.39 4.53 -3.29
C PHE A 102 -11.28 5.10 -4.39
N GLU A 103 -12.24 4.34 -4.91
CA GLU A 103 -13.26 4.86 -5.83
C GLU A 103 -14.07 5.99 -5.19
N ARG A 104 -14.38 5.90 -3.89
CA ARG A 104 -15.05 6.98 -3.15
C ARG A 104 -14.22 8.25 -3.07
N VAL A 105 -12.90 8.15 -2.83
CA VAL A 105 -12.00 9.31 -2.88
C VAL A 105 -12.12 10.02 -4.23
N LEU A 106 -12.08 9.26 -5.33
CA LEU A 106 -12.20 9.81 -6.68
C LEU A 106 -13.57 10.43 -6.92
N ALA A 107 -14.64 9.77 -6.47
CA ALA A 107 -15.99 10.29 -6.56
C ALA A 107 -16.16 11.61 -5.78
N GLY A 108 -15.54 11.73 -4.61
CA GLY A 108 -15.52 12.95 -3.79
C GLY A 108 -14.90 14.16 -4.50
N VAL A 109 -13.98 13.93 -5.44
CA VAL A 109 -13.43 14.99 -6.32
C VAL A 109 -14.11 15.07 -7.69
N GLY A 110 -15.21 14.34 -7.86
CA GLY A 110 -16.05 14.31 -9.05
C GLY A 110 -15.42 13.55 -10.22
N ILE A 111 -14.77 12.42 -9.93
CA ILE A 111 -14.23 11.47 -10.92
C ILE A 111 -14.87 10.11 -10.73
N THR A 112 -15.27 9.49 -11.84
CA THR A 112 -15.72 8.11 -11.87
C THR A 112 -14.80 7.33 -12.79
N LEU A 113 -14.27 6.21 -12.29
CA LEU A 113 -13.44 5.30 -13.06
C LEU A 113 -14.28 4.47 -14.03
N ASP A 114 -13.64 4.02 -15.10
CA ASP A 114 -14.21 3.05 -16.02
C ASP A 114 -14.03 1.63 -15.49
N ASP A 115 -14.80 0.67 -16.01
CA ASP A 115 -14.69 -0.75 -15.67
C ASP A 115 -13.25 -1.24 -15.90
N TRP A 116 -12.55 -1.54 -14.81
CA TRP A 116 -11.13 -1.92 -14.82
C TRP A 116 -10.82 -3.13 -15.71
N LYS A 117 -11.81 -3.97 -16.02
CA LYS A 117 -11.61 -5.11 -16.94
C LYS A 117 -11.59 -4.72 -18.42
N LYS A 118 -12.08 -3.53 -18.76
CA LYS A 118 -12.27 -3.05 -20.13
C LYS A 118 -11.31 -1.92 -20.51
N VAL A 119 -10.51 -1.46 -19.56
CA VAL A 119 -9.57 -0.37 -19.77
C VAL A 119 -8.30 -0.89 -20.43
N GLU A 120 -7.78 -0.13 -21.37
CA GLU A 120 -6.43 -0.30 -21.88
C GLU A 120 -5.43 0.32 -20.91
N TYR A 121 -4.56 -0.52 -20.36
CA TYR A 121 -3.52 -0.11 -19.44
C TYR A 121 -2.23 0.19 -20.20
N ILE A 122 -1.49 1.20 -19.74
CA ILE A 122 -0.18 1.51 -20.31
C ILE A 122 0.79 0.34 -20.06
N PRO A 123 1.82 0.17 -20.90
CA PRO A 123 2.79 -0.91 -20.75
C PRO A 123 3.38 -0.98 -19.34
N GLU A 124 3.76 0.16 -18.76
CA GLU A 124 4.40 0.22 -17.44
C GLU A 124 3.47 -0.24 -16.30
N ALA A 125 2.17 0.06 -16.39
CA ALA A 125 1.19 -0.39 -15.41
C ALA A 125 0.93 -1.90 -15.52
N SER A 126 0.93 -2.42 -16.75
CA SER A 126 0.80 -3.85 -17.02
C SER A 126 2.04 -4.60 -16.53
N GLU A 127 3.24 -4.10 -16.84
CA GLU A 127 4.52 -4.66 -16.41
C GLU A 127 4.66 -4.72 -14.89
N LEU A 128 4.17 -3.69 -14.17
CA LEU A 128 4.12 -3.70 -12.71
C LEU A 128 3.25 -4.86 -12.20
N VAL A 129 2.01 -4.99 -12.68
CA VAL A 129 1.09 -6.03 -12.23
C VAL A 129 1.57 -7.42 -12.61
N ASP A 130 2.14 -7.59 -13.81
CA ASP A 130 2.72 -8.86 -14.25
C ASP A 130 3.97 -9.23 -13.45
N GLY A 131 4.80 -8.26 -13.10
CA GLY A 131 5.93 -8.45 -12.20
C GLY A 131 5.48 -8.94 -10.82
N LEU A 132 4.43 -8.31 -10.26
CA LEU A 132 3.84 -8.75 -8.99
C LEU A 132 3.26 -10.16 -9.10
N ARG A 133 2.54 -10.49 -10.18
CA ARG A 133 2.04 -11.85 -10.42
C ARG A 133 3.16 -12.88 -10.37
N ARG A 134 4.26 -12.64 -11.11
CA ARG A 134 5.42 -13.55 -11.11
C ARG A 134 5.99 -13.72 -9.70
N ILE A 135 6.18 -12.63 -8.94
CA ILE A 135 6.75 -12.69 -7.59
C ILE A 135 5.86 -13.48 -6.62
N PHE A 136 4.57 -13.14 -6.57
CA PHE A 136 3.67 -13.68 -5.55
C PHE A 136 3.12 -15.06 -5.90
N LEU A 137 2.80 -15.31 -7.18
CA LEU A 137 2.19 -16.56 -7.64
C LEU A 137 3.23 -17.64 -7.98
N GLU A 138 4.38 -17.25 -8.53
CA GLU A 138 5.38 -18.20 -9.08
C GLU A 138 6.71 -18.19 -8.34
N GLY A 139 7.09 -17.07 -7.73
CA GLY A 139 8.37 -16.88 -7.04
C GLY A 139 8.52 -17.74 -5.79
N SER A 140 9.66 -17.64 -5.09
CA SER A 140 9.83 -18.29 -3.78
C SER A 140 9.04 -17.54 -2.69
N THR A 141 8.81 -18.19 -1.54
CA THR A 141 8.07 -17.57 -0.43
C THR A 141 8.83 -16.37 0.12
N GLU A 142 10.15 -16.47 0.21
CA GLU A 142 11.06 -15.42 0.67
C GLU A 142 11.00 -14.19 -0.24
N HIS A 143 10.97 -14.40 -1.57
CA HIS A 143 10.81 -13.30 -2.52
C HIS A 143 9.46 -12.60 -2.37
N ALA A 144 8.37 -13.34 -2.20
CA ALA A 144 7.05 -12.76 -2.01
C ALA A 144 6.94 -11.98 -0.70
N ILE A 145 7.51 -12.51 0.40
CA ILE A 145 7.54 -11.82 1.69
C ILE A 145 8.43 -10.57 1.63
N GLY A 146 9.59 -10.65 0.98
CA GLY A 146 10.44 -9.48 0.76
C GLY A 146 9.76 -8.40 -0.07
N ALA A 147 9.06 -8.79 -1.14
CA ALA A 147 8.29 -7.86 -1.96
C ALA A 147 7.11 -7.25 -1.20
N HIS A 148 6.39 -8.04 -0.40
CA HIS A 148 5.32 -7.51 0.46
C HIS A 148 5.86 -6.51 1.48
N TYR A 149 7.01 -6.81 2.09
CA TYR A 149 7.68 -5.88 3.01
C TYR A 149 8.01 -4.55 2.32
N VAL A 150 8.58 -4.59 1.11
CA VAL A 150 8.86 -3.38 0.32
C VAL A 150 7.59 -2.57 0.06
N ILE A 151 6.50 -3.23 -0.35
CA ILE A 151 5.20 -2.59 -0.62
C ILE A 151 4.65 -1.85 0.60
N GLU A 152 4.71 -2.46 1.79
CA GLU A 152 4.24 -1.81 3.02
C GLU A 152 5.14 -0.63 3.42
N GLU A 153 6.47 -0.77 3.28
CA GLU A 153 7.43 0.28 3.67
C GLU A 153 7.32 1.54 2.78
N PHE A 154 7.20 1.40 1.46
CA PHE A 154 7.00 2.58 0.60
C PHE A 154 5.54 3.03 0.51
N GLY A 155 4.59 2.16 0.87
CA GLY A 155 3.16 2.43 0.80
C GLY A 155 2.76 3.66 1.62
N PHE A 156 3.25 3.78 2.86
CA PHE A 156 2.90 4.91 3.71
C PHE A 156 3.29 6.28 3.12
N PRO A 157 4.56 6.53 2.72
CA PRO A 157 4.91 7.81 2.10
C PRO A 157 4.21 8.07 0.76
N MET A 158 3.94 7.03 -0.03
CA MET A 158 3.15 7.16 -1.26
C MET A 158 1.74 7.69 -0.96
N ILE A 159 1.03 7.03 -0.04
CA ILE A 159 -0.34 7.40 0.34
C ILE A 159 -0.39 8.81 0.93
N ALA A 160 0.60 9.20 1.73
CA ALA A 160 0.72 10.56 2.24
C ALA A 160 0.88 11.59 1.10
N ASN A 161 1.72 11.31 0.09
CA ASN A 161 1.85 12.19 -1.07
C ASN A 161 0.55 12.30 -1.88
N LEU A 162 -0.20 11.20 -2.03
CA LEU A 162 -1.50 11.21 -2.71
C LEU A 162 -2.52 12.05 -1.94
N TYR A 163 -2.64 11.83 -0.62
CA TYR A 163 -3.52 12.62 0.26
C TYR A 163 -3.27 14.12 0.11
N GLU A 164 -1.99 14.54 0.12
CA GLU A 164 -1.59 15.94 -0.03
C GLU A 164 -1.99 16.56 -1.39
N GLY A 165 -2.07 15.76 -2.47
CA GLY A 165 -2.59 16.23 -3.75
C GLY A 165 -4.11 16.25 -3.79
N PHE A 166 -4.78 15.25 -3.21
CA PHE A 166 -6.25 15.18 -3.19
C PHE A 166 -6.90 16.29 -2.35
N ARG A 167 -6.26 16.74 -1.27
CA ARG A 167 -6.78 17.87 -0.45
C ARG A 167 -6.87 19.21 -1.20
N LEU A 168 -6.22 19.34 -2.36
CA LEU A 168 -6.26 20.57 -3.17
C LEU A 168 -7.56 20.71 -3.96
N TYR A 169 -8.33 19.64 -4.12
CA TYR A 169 -9.64 19.69 -4.78
C TYR A 169 -10.72 20.17 -3.80
N SER A 170 -11.77 20.79 -4.32
CA SER A 170 -12.95 21.19 -3.55
C SER A 170 -14.07 20.15 -3.67
N GLY A 171 -14.99 20.15 -2.70
CA GLY A 171 -16.21 19.34 -2.75
C GLY A 171 -16.13 17.96 -2.09
N TRP A 172 -14.95 17.53 -1.63
CA TRP A 172 -14.81 16.31 -0.84
C TRP A 172 -15.32 16.50 0.59
N LYS A 173 -15.77 15.40 1.19
CA LYS A 173 -16.10 15.30 2.62
C LYS A 173 -15.10 14.41 3.33
N HIS A 174 -14.99 14.56 4.64
CA HIS A 174 -14.04 13.79 5.44
C HIS A 174 -14.19 12.27 5.25
N GLU A 175 -15.42 11.81 5.07
CA GLU A 175 -15.76 10.40 4.84
C GLU A 175 -15.25 9.88 3.50
N ASP A 176 -15.05 10.75 2.50
CA ASP A 176 -14.51 10.35 1.20
C ASP A 176 -13.05 9.90 1.32
N PHE A 177 -12.32 10.40 2.32
CA PHE A 177 -10.87 10.22 2.46
C PHE A 177 -10.50 9.07 3.42
N THR A 178 -11.47 8.25 3.84
CA THR A 178 -11.25 7.06 4.71
C THR A 178 -10.16 6.13 4.18
N TYR A 179 -10.01 5.99 2.86
CA TYR A 179 -8.91 5.24 2.25
C TYR A 179 -7.53 5.71 2.76
N PHE A 180 -7.29 7.03 2.77
CA PHE A 180 -6.03 7.60 3.25
C PHE A 180 -5.89 7.45 4.77
N TYR A 181 -6.99 7.61 5.51
CA TYR A 181 -6.96 7.48 6.98
C TYR A 181 -6.62 6.03 7.41
N LEU A 182 -7.13 5.04 6.70
CA LEU A 182 -6.83 3.64 6.97
C LEU A 182 -5.35 3.31 6.73
N GLN A 183 -4.83 3.73 5.58
CA GLN A 183 -3.45 3.43 5.17
C GLN A 183 -2.40 4.23 5.95
N CYS A 184 -2.67 5.49 6.28
CA CYS A 184 -1.71 6.33 7.02
C CYS A 184 -1.74 6.12 8.54
N TRP A 185 -2.87 5.74 9.12
CA TRP A 185 -3.03 5.83 10.58
C TRP A 185 -3.28 4.46 11.20
N LEU A 186 -4.18 3.68 10.62
CA LEU A 186 -4.58 2.41 11.21
C LEU A 186 -3.55 1.31 10.95
N LYS A 187 -3.06 1.17 9.71
CA LYS A 187 -2.06 0.13 9.38
C LYS A 187 -0.73 0.28 10.13
N PRO A 188 -0.08 1.45 10.19
CA PRO A 188 1.19 1.59 10.91
C PRO A 188 1.06 1.40 12.43
N ILE A 189 -0.08 1.79 13.01
CA ILE A 189 -0.35 1.57 14.45
C ILE A 189 -0.57 0.08 14.72
N MET A 190 -1.31 -0.62 13.85
CA MET A 190 -1.59 -2.06 14.01
C MET A 190 -0.36 -2.95 13.77
N CYS A 191 0.56 -2.54 12.90
CA CYS A 191 1.73 -3.35 12.55
C CYS A 191 3.02 -2.95 13.30
N ASN A 192 3.13 -1.75 13.91
CA ASN A 192 4.36 -1.31 14.58
C ASN A 192 4.22 -0.87 16.05
N GLY A 193 3.01 -0.87 16.64
CA GLY A 193 2.78 -0.66 18.07
C GLY A 193 3.30 0.65 18.70
N SER A 194 4.01 1.52 17.97
CA SER A 194 4.80 2.62 18.53
C SER A 194 5.28 3.62 17.47
N VAL A 195 4.42 4.18 16.61
CA VAL A 195 4.80 5.41 15.89
C VAL A 195 3.61 6.36 15.78
N MET A 196 3.48 7.25 16.77
CA MET A 196 3.00 8.63 16.56
C MET A 196 3.18 9.43 17.86
N ARG A 197 4.35 10.04 18.04
CA ARG A 197 4.45 11.29 18.81
C ARG A 197 4.56 12.40 17.77
N SER A 198 3.70 13.41 17.92
CA SER A 198 3.65 14.67 17.17
C SER A 198 3.18 14.67 15.71
N TRP A 199 1.90 14.38 15.49
CA TRP A 199 1.11 15.19 14.56
C TRP A 199 -0.34 15.27 15.06
N ARG A 200 -0.88 16.48 15.25
CA ARG A 200 -2.30 16.71 15.59
C ARG A 200 -2.99 17.37 14.38
N PRO A 201 -4.15 16.88 13.93
CA PRO A 201 -4.94 17.61 12.95
C PRO A 201 -5.38 18.98 13.53
N PRO A 202 -5.37 20.06 12.74
CA PRO A 202 -5.95 21.32 13.19
C PRO A 202 -7.48 21.22 13.16
N GLY A 203 -8.11 21.38 14.32
CA GLY A 203 -9.57 21.43 14.48
C GLY A 203 -10.14 20.20 15.20
N THR A 204 -10.23 20.27 16.52
CA THR A 204 -10.82 19.22 17.37
C THR A 204 -12.32 19.40 17.58
N LEU A 205 -12.99 18.25 17.83
CA LEU A 205 -14.32 17.99 18.42
C LEU A 205 -15.41 17.78 17.36
N THR A 206 -15.82 16.54 17.09
CA THR A 206 -16.64 15.74 18.01
C THR A 206 -16.34 14.25 17.93
N THR A 207 -16.53 13.59 19.07
CA THR A 207 -16.40 12.15 19.31
C THR A 207 -17.26 11.31 18.36
N ALA A 208 -16.66 10.85 17.26
CA ALA A 208 -17.05 9.59 16.67
C ALA A 208 -16.34 8.49 17.48
N THR A 209 -17.09 7.83 18.35
CA THR A 209 -16.63 6.63 19.06
C THR A 209 -16.42 5.53 18.03
N ILE A 210 -15.22 5.46 17.44
CA ILE A 210 -14.78 4.23 16.77
C ILE A 210 -14.73 3.18 17.89
N SER A 211 -15.57 2.15 17.79
CA SER A 211 -15.59 1.06 18.76
C SER A 211 -14.27 0.29 18.65
N TRP A 212 -13.35 0.55 19.58
CA TRP A 212 -12.00 -0.01 19.64
C TRP A 212 -11.94 -1.49 20.10
N ARG A 213 -13.06 -2.23 20.12
CA ARG A 213 -13.14 -3.55 20.78
C ARG A 213 -12.96 -4.77 19.86
N ALA A 214 -12.64 -4.62 18.58
CA ALA A 214 -12.60 -5.78 17.67
C ALA A 214 -11.52 -5.74 16.59
N LEU A 215 -10.37 -5.10 16.81
CA LEU A 215 -9.25 -5.16 15.86
C LEU A 215 -8.08 -5.92 16.50
N PRO A 216 -7.91 -7.24 16.20
CA PRO A 216 -6.71 -7.95 16.57
C PRO A 216 -5.53 -7.47 15.71
N MET A 217 -4.40 -7.23 16.39
CA MET A 217 -3.11 -6.80 15.83
C MET A 217 -2.67 -7.64 14.61
N CYS A 218 -1.89 -7.01 13.72
CA CYS A 218 -0.95 -7.73 12.85
C CYS A 218 -0.12 -8.70 13.74
#